data_AF-A0A944ZCZ9-F1
#
_entry.id   AF-A0A944ZCZ9-F1
#
_cell.length_a   1.000
_cell.length_b   1.000
_cell.length_c   1.000
_cell.angle_alpha   90.00
_cell.angle_beta   90.00
_cell.angle_gamma   90.00
#
_symmetry.space_group_name_H-M   'P 1'
#
loop_
_entity.id
_entity.type
_entity.pdbx_description
1 polymer ?
#
loop_
_entity_poly.entity_id
_entity_poly.type
_entity_poly.pdbx_seq_one_letter_code
_entity_poly.pdbx_strand_id
1 'polypeptide(L)'
;MNLIFILTVMALFIGLTWYIITPLLSGNMNSPITVNKHDLNRKKTLLLRQIKELDMDHHIGNISDEDYAINRRLLKREISEIISEIKNVS
;
A
#
# COMPACT_ATOMS: atom_id res chain seq x y z
N MET A 1 43.49 -17.87 -28.23
CA MET A 1 42.83 -17.42 -26.99
C MET A 1 42.49 -18.65 -26.16
N ASN A 2 42.92 -18.71 -24.90
CA ASN A 2 42.76 -19.91 -24.07
C ASN A 2 41.28 -20.21 -23.80
N LEU A 3 40.86 -21.46 -23.96
CA LEU A 3 39.53 -21.96 -23.62
C LEU A 3 39.12 -21.56 -22.19
N ILE A 4 40.09 -21.59 -21.27
CA ILE A 4 39.96 -21.16 -19.88
C ILE A 4 39.53 -19.70 -19.80
N PHE A 5 40.11 -18.81 -20.60
CA PHE A 5 39.77 -17.39 -20.61
C PHE A 5 38.31 -17.17 -21.03
N ILE A 6 37.84 -17.89 -22.05
CA ILE A 6 36.44 -17.80 -22.53
C ILE A 6 35.46 -18.29 -21.46
N LEU A 7 35.78 -19.40 -20.79
CA LEU A 7 34.96 -19.93 -19.69
C LEU A 7 34.88 -18.98 -18.50
N THR A 8 36.00 -18.34 -18.13
CA THR A 8 36.02 -17.34 -17.04
C THR A 8 35.13 -16.15 -17.35
N VAL A 9 35.18 -15.64 -18.58
CA VAL A 9 34.34 -14.50 -19.01
C VAL A 9 32.86 -14.88 -19.03
N MET A 10 32.51 -16.07 -19.53
CA MET A 10 31.11 -16.54 -19.50
C MET A 10 30.57 -16.70 -18.08
N ALA A 11 31.36 -17.27 -17.16
CA ALA A 11 30.94 -17.47 -15.78
C ALA A 11 30.65 -16.12 -15.07
N LEU A 12 31.50 -15.11 -15.30
CA LEU A 12 31.28 -13.77 -14.76
C LEU A 12 30.01 -13.12 -15.33
N PHE A 13 29.78 -13.27 -16.64
CA PHE A 13 28.59 -12.72 -17.28
C PHE A 13 27.30 -13.37 -16.77
N ILE A 14 27.30 -14.70 -16.59
CA ILE A 14 26.15 -15.43 -16.03
C ILE A 14 25.92 -15.02 -14.58
N GLY A 15 26.97 -14.88 -13.77
CA GLY A 15 26.85 -14.44 -12.38
C GLY A 15 26.25 -13.03 -12.24
N LEU A 16 26.70 -12.09 -13.08
CA LEU A 16 26.19 -10.71 -13.09
C LEU A 16 24.73 -10.65 -13.56
N THR A 17 24.41 -11.33 -14.65
CA THR A 17 23.03 -11.38 -15.17
C THR A 17 22.10 -12.06 -14.17
N TRP A 18 22.54 -13.16 -13.53
CA TRP A 18 21.79 -13.81 -12.46
C TRP A 18 21.58 -12.87 -11.27
N TYR A 19 22.61 -12.14 -10.83
CA TYR A 19 22.51 -11.19 -9.72
C TYR A 19 21.53 -10.05 -10.01
N ILE A 20 21.45 -9.58 -11.26
CA ILE A 20 20.52 -8.52 -11.68
C ILE A 20 19.09 -9.06 -11.86
N ILE A 21 18.93 -10.27 -12.38
CA ILE A 21 17.63 -10.91 -12.59
C ILE A 21 17.03 -11.38 -11.26
N THR A 22 17.85 -11.83 -10.31
CA THR A 22 17.41 -12.33 -9.00
C THR A 22 16.46 -11.36 -8.29
N PRO A 23 16.76 -10.07 -8.07
CA PRO A 23 15.82 -9.14 -7.44
C PRO A 23 14.61 -8.79 -8.31
N LEU A 24 14.74 -8.88 -9.64
CA LEU A 24 13.65 -8.62 -10.58
C LEU A 24 12.59 -9.75 -10.56
N LEU A 25 13.06 -11.00 -10.44
CA LEU A 25 12.23 -12.21 -10.33
C LEU A 25 11.80 -12.50 -8.90
N SER A 26 12.65 -12.17 -7.93
CA SER A 26 12.35 -12.15 -6.49
C SER A 26 11.59 -10.87 -6.14
N GLY A 27 10.59 -10.54 -6.98
CA GLY A 27 9.66 -9.44 -6.78
C GLY A 27 9.18 -9.46 -5.34
N ASN A 28 9.78 -8.58 -4.55
CA ASN A 28 9.52 -8.30 -3.15
C ASN A 28 8.87 -9.45 -2.36
N MET A 29 9.54 -10.61 -2.22
CA MET A 29 9.07 -11.66 -1.30
C MET A 29 9.34 -11.31 0.18
N ASN A 30 9.80 -10.09 0.46
CA ASN A 30 9.97 -9.53 1.80
C ASN A 30 9.07 -8.29 2.01
N SER A 31 7.76 -8.47 1.94
CA SER A 31 6.82 -7.79 2.86
C SER A 31 5.40 -8.21 2.59
N PRO A 32 4.62 -8.57 3.64
CA PRO A 32 3.22 -8.14 3.54
C PRO A 32 2.49 -7.78 4.84
N ILE A 33 3.11 -7.78 6.04
CA ILE A 33 2.34 -7.51 7.26
C ILE A 33 2.63 -6.12 7.85
N THR A 34 3.88 -5.70 7.97
CA THR A 34 4.23 -4.43 8.62
C THR A 34 4.01 -3.21 7.73
N VAL A 35 4.39 -3.28 6.45
CA VAL A 35 4.11 -2.21 5.46
C VAL A 35 2.60 -2.08 5.21
N ASN A 36 1.89 -3.21 5.08
CA ASN A 36 0.44 -3.21 4.93
C ASN A 36 -0.27 -2.62 6.16
N LYS A 37 0.08 -3.04 7.38
CA LYS A 37 -0.49 -2.45 8.61
C LYS A 37 -0.22 -0.94 8.73
N HIS A 38 0.97 -0.48 8.32
CA HIS A 38 1.30 0.95 8.33
C HIS A 38 0.44 1.73 7.32
N ASP A 39 0.31 1.22 6.10
CA ASP A 39 -0.51 1.85 5.05
C ASP A 39 -1.99 1.85 5.40
N LEU A 40 -2.47 0.76 6.01
CA LEU A 40 -3.85 0.61 6.43
C LEU A 40 -4.18 1.51 7.64
N ASN A 41 -3.24 1.68 8.58
CA ASN A 41 -3.35 2.68 9.64
C ASN A 41 -3.34 4.12 9.08
N ARG A 42 -2.50 4.41 8.09
CA ARG A 42 -2.48 5.72 7.43
C ARG A 42 -3.82 6.02 6.74
N LYS A 43 -4.39 5.04 6.03
CA LYS A 43 -5.73 5.17 5.43
C LYS A 43 -6.80 5.42 6.49
N LYS A 44 -6.79 4.68 7.61
CA LYS A 44 -7.70 4.92 8.76
C LYS A 44 -7.60 6.36 9.27
N THR A 45 -6.40 6.88 9.47
CA THR A 45 -6.21 8.27 9.92
C THR A 45 -6.75 9.30 8.93
N LEU A 46 -6.57 9.06 7.62
CA LEU A 46 -7.10 9.93 6.57
C LEU A 46 -8.63 9.93 6.56
N LEU A 47 -9.28 8.77 6.64
CA LEU A 47 -10.74 8.68 6.70
C LEU A 47 -11.32 9.37 7.95
N LEU A 48 -10.68 9.21 9.11
CA LEU A 48 -11.09 9.91 10.33
C LEU A 48 -10.97 11.44 10.18
N ARG A 49 -9.95 11.91 9.46
CA ARG A 49 -9.81 13.33 9.14
C ARG A 49 -10.92 13.80 8.19
N GLN A 50 -11.24 13.03 7.16
CA GLN A 50 -12.33 13.36 6.24
C GLN A 50 -13.69 13.42 6.93
N ILE A 51 -13.97 12.53 7.89
CA ILE A 51 -15.18 12.64 8.72
C ILE A 51 -15.19 13.96 9.50
N LYS A 52 -14.06 14.34 10.10
CA LYS A 52 -13.96 15.59 10.85
C LYS A 52 -14.16 16.81 9.95
N GLU A 53 -13.59 16.80 8.75
CA GLU A 53 -13.77 17.86 7.75
C GLU A 53 -15.22 17.94 7.30
N LEU A 54 -15.85 16.81 6.98
CA LEU A 54 -17.26 16.72 6.62
C LEU A 54 -18.19 17.23 7.74
N ASP A 55 -17.92 16.86 9.00
CA ASP A 55 -18.66 17.35 10.17
C ASP A 55 -18.50 18.88 10.34
N MET A 56 -17.31 19.42 10.03
CA MET A 56 -17.05 20.85 10.04
C MET A 56 -17.79 21.58 8.92
N ASP A 57 -17.74 21.05 7.69
CA ASP A 57 -18.41 21.63 6.53
C ASP A 57 -19.93 21.67 6.74
N HIS A 58 -20.50 20.64 7.36
CA HIS A 58 -21.89 20.62 7.78
C HIS A 58 -22.19 21.68 8.84
N HIS A 59 -21.34 21.77 9.87
CA HIS A 59 -21.51 22.74 10.95
C HIS A 59 -21.46 24.20 10.47
N ILE A 60 -20.65 24.48 9.44
CA ILE A 60 -20.51 25.82 8.83
C ILE A 60 -21.63 26.07 7.80
N GLY A 61 -22.45 25.07 7.48
CA GLY A 61 -23.54 25.18 6.49
C GLY A 61 -23.06 25.15 5.04
N ASN A 62 -21.85 24.64 4.79
CA ASN A 62 -21.27 24.52 3.45
C ASN A 62 -21.85 23.34 2.66
N ILE A 63 -22.41 22.34 3.35
CA ILE A 63 -23.07 21.17 2.76
C ILE A 63 -24.46 20.98 3.34
N SER A 64 -25.38 20.44 2.54
CA SER A 64 -26.76 20.17 2.96
C SER A 64 -26.83 19.01 3.95
N ASP A 65 -27.91 18.93 4.74
CA ASP A 65 -28.18 17.81 5.65
C ASP A 65 -28.25 16.46 4.90
N GLU A 66 -28.80 16.48 3.68
CA GLU A 66 -28.91 15.28 2.84
C GLU A 66 -27.54 14.80 2.37
N ASP A 67 -26.71 15.71 1.86
CA ASP A 67 -25.36 15.40 1.39
C ASP A 67 -24.46 14.95 2.55
N TYR A 68 -24.58 15.62 3.70
CA TYR A 68 -23.90 15.22 4.93
C TYR A 68 -24.29 13.79 5.33
N ALA A 69 -25.59 13.47 5.36
CA ALA A 69 -26.07 12.15 5.75
C ALA A 69 -25.63 11.04 4.78
N ILE A 70 -25.51 11.33 3.49
CA ILE A 70 -25.01 10.40 2.47
C ILE A 70 -23.51 10.18 2.64
N ASN A 71 -22.73 11.26 2.68
CA ASN A 71 -21.27 11.20 2.78
C ASN A 71 -20.81 10.57 4.09
N ARG A 72 -21.50 10.85 5.20
CA ARG A 72 -21.20 10.26 6.50
C ARG A 72 -21.47 8.76 6.55
N ARG A 73 -22.52 8.29 5.85
CA ARG A 73 -22.78 6.84 5.73
C ARG A 73 -21.72 6.15 4.89
N LEU A 74 -21.29 6.77 3.79
CA LEU A 74 -20.21 6.28 2.93
C LEU A 74 -18.89 6.15 3.70
N LEU A 75 -18.45 7.22 4.36
CA LEU A 75 -17.21 7.24 5.15
C LEU A 75 -17.24 6.22 6.29
N LYS A 76 -18.38 6.07 6.97
CA LYS A 76 -18.53 5.04 8.02
C LYS A 76 -18.39 3.62 7.48
N ARG A 77 -18.96 3.34 6.30
CA ARG A 77 -18.83 2.02 5.65
C ARG A 77 -17.37 1.75 5.29
N GLU A 78 -16.69 2.72 4.68
CA GLU A 78 -15.30 2.59 4.27
C GLU A 78 -14.36 2.38 5.48
N ILE A 79 -14.58 3.10 6.59
CA ILE A 79 -13.84 2.86 7.83
C ILE A 79 -14.11 1.45 8.38
N SER A 80 -15.34 0.96 8.32
CA SER A 80 -15.68 -0.39 8.77
C SER A 80 -14.96 -1.46 7.95
N GLU A 81 -14.88 -1.28 6.63
CA GLU A 81 -14.14 -2.16 5.72
C GLU A 81 -12.65 -2.16 6.06
N ILE A 82 -12.04 -0.99 6.24
CA ILE A 82 -10.62 -0.87 6.61
C ILE A 82 -10.35 -1.49 7.99
N ILE A 83 -11.21 -1.27 8.99
CA ILE A 83 -11.04 -1.87 10.33
C ILE A 83 -11.16 -3.39 10.25
N SER A 84 -12.08 -3.91 9.43
CA SER A 84 -12.22 -5.35 9.20
C SER A 84 -10.98 -5.93 8.52
N GLU A 85 -10.39 -5.21 7.56
CA GLU A 85 -9.16 -5.60 6.89
C GLU A 85 -7.96 -5.56 7.85
N ILE A 86 -7.86 -4.55 8.72
CA ILE A 86 -6.85 -4.50 9.80
C ILE A 86 -7.00 -5.73 10.71
N LYS A 87 -8.23 -6.06 11.11
CA LYS A 87 -8.51 -7.20 11.98
C LYS A 87 -8.17 -8.54 11.32
N ASN A 88 -8.42 -8.69 10.03
CA ASN A 88 -8.08 -9.90 9.27
C ASN A 88 -6.56 -10.04 9.00
N VAL A 89 -5.83 -8.91 8.99
CA VAL A 89 -4.37 -8.87 8.83
C VAL A 89 -3.64 -8.88 10.20
N SER A 90 -4.38 -8.77 11.32
CA SER A 90 -3.82 -8.74 12.68
C SER A 90 -3.62 -10.10 13.30
#